data_AF-A0A1V2M1T1-F1
#
_entry.id   AF-A0A1V2M1T1-F1
#
_cell.length_a   1.000
_cell.length_b   1.000
_cell.length_c   1.000
_cell.angle_alpha   90.00
_cell.angle_beta   90.00
_cell.angle_gamma   90.00
#
_symmetry.space_group_name_H-M   'P 1'
#
loop_
_entity.id
_entity.type
_entity.pdbx_description
1 polymer ?
#
loop_
_entity_poly.entity_id
_entity_poly.type
_entity_poly.pdbx_seq_one_letter_code
_entity_poly.pdbx_strand_id
1 'polypeptide(L)'
;MNIKCKVSYAVLFLSAIVFADVYKFNVMAQSPYIIVDYIKANEKDSPISFMLEVNDEPLISVNPFTKMPLASTFKLTLAVEYARQVGEKMLKPHAKVDIDTIEQYYLPKIDGDAHLKWLEYIEENNLLQNDSISISEVVKGMVMFNSDANTDFLMNYLGIENINATIRTLGLRDHSEVYPIGGALAIADYINLKENLSETELEKRITKMTNREYINQAIIIQDLMNTNSLPSEVKNAKIATSNFDIQQIWIDRFISATANDYMSLLDIINSRTYFNKDAQDELNHVLEYLVYDPIIEENLNHFGFKNGNISGVLTDARYAEDKEGNKIEIVLMMNDLSQKDYNTILNNIDQFMMRCILDENFRDKVVTMLN
;
A
#
# COMPACT_ATOMS: atom_id res chain seq x y z
N MET A 1 25.20 25.84 -27.24
CA MET A 1 23.85 25.95 -27.85
C MET A 1 22.94 25.02 -27.06
N ASN A 2 21.89 25.57 -26.47
CA ASN A 2 21.14 25.06 -25.32
C ASN A 2 20.61 23.61 -25.45
N ILE A 3 21.03 22.74 -24.54
CA ILE A 3 20.35 21.49 -24.20
C ILE A 3 19.52 21.82 -22.95
N LYS A 4 18.28 22.30 -23.16
CA LYS A 4 17.29 22.37 -22.08
C LYS A 4 16.44 21.10 -22.13
N CYS A 5 16.38 20.47 -20.97
CA CYS A 5 15.52 19.38 -20.53
C CYS A 5 14.26 19.16 -21.37
N LYS A 6 14.17 17.97 -21.98
CA LYS A 6 12.88 17.30 -22.19
C LYS A 6 12.69 16.34 -21.02
N VAL A 7 12.23 16.88 -19.89
CA VAL A 7 11.54 16.06 -18.89
C VAL A 7 10.22 15.67 -19.54
N SER A 8 9.98 14.37 -19.66
CA SER A 8 8.79 13.82 -20.30
C SER A 8 7.52 14.38 -19.65
N TYR A 9 6.65 14.95 -20.49
CA TYR A 9 5.34 15.48 -20.12
C TYR A 9 4.39 14.45 -19.47
N ALA A 10 4.77 13.17 -19.40
CA ALA A 10 4.00 12.09 -18.79
C ALA A 10 3.94 12.16 -17.24
N VAL A 11 5.01 12.63 -16.57
CA VAL A 11 5.00 12.82 -15.10
C VAL A 11 4.08 13.98 -14.69
N LEU A 12 3.92 14.96 -15.58
CA LEU A 12 2.94 16.04 -15.41
C LEU A 12 1.51 15.60 -15.71
N PHE A 13 1.26 14.48 -16.40
CA PHE A 13 -0.10 14.06 -16.75
C PHE A 13 -0.74 13.11 -15.72
N LEU A 14 0.04 12.29 -15.03
CA LEU A 14 -0.47 11.47 -13.91
C LEU A 14 -0.68 12.32 -12.64
N SER A 15 0.11 13.38 -12.44
CA SER A 15 -0.23 14.43 -11.47
C SER A 15 -1.37 15.32 -12.00
N ALA A 16 -1.37 15.77 -13.25
CA ALA A 16 -2.45 16.65 -13.74
C ALA A 16 -3.82 16.00 -13.87
N ILE A 17 -3.96 14.68 -14.04
CA ILE A 17 -5.29 14.03 -14.07
C ILE A 17 -5.85 13.90 -12.64
N VAL A 18 -4.99 13.80 -11.62
CA VAL A 18 -5.42 13.94 -10.21
C VAL A 18 -5.66 15.42 -9.85
N PHE A 19 -4.91 16.37 -10.43
CA PHE A 19 -5.01 17.79 -10.06
C PHE A 19 -6.04 18.62 -10.86
N ALA A 20 -6.38 18.26 -12.10
CA ALA A 20 -7.32 19.03 -12.92
C ALA A 20 -8.79 18.79 -12.54
N ASP A 21 -9.13 17.61 -12.03
CA ASP A 21 -10.46 17.32 -11.49
C ASP A 21 -10.63 17.87 -10.06
N VAL A 22 -9.54 17.96 -9.28
CA VAL A 22 -9.52 18.62 -7.95
C VAL A 22 -9.74 20.13 -8.06
N TYR A 23 -9.35 20.78 -9.16
CA TYR A 23 -9.57 22.22 -9.33
C TYR A 23 -10.95 22.59 -9.91
N LYS A 24 -11.72 21.61 -10.41
CA LYS A 24 -13.05 21.83 -11.03
C LYS A 24 -14.24 21.36 -10.20
N PHE A 25 -14.02 20.75 -9.04
CA PHE A 25 -15.05 20.72 -8.01
C PHE A 25 -14.93 21.97 -7.13
N ASN A 26 -15.82 22.91 -7.40
CA ASN A 26 -16.10 24.05 -6.55
C ASN A 26 -16.00 23.70 -5.07
N VAL A 27 -15.11 24.42 -4.40
CA VAL A 27 -15.19 24.92 -3.03
C VAL A 27 -16.64 25.00 -2.52
N MET A 28 -17.19 23.86 -2.10
CA MET A 28 -17.94 23.84 -0.86
C MET A 28 -16.86 23.76 0.19
N ALA A 29 -16.64 24.86 0.91
CA ALA A 29 -15.60 25.01 1.92
C ALA A 29 -15.74 23.93 3.00
N GLN A 30 -15.20 22.74 2.75
CA GLN A 30 -14.97 21.75 3.78
C GLN A 30 -13.80 22.27 4.62
N SER A 31 -13.95 22.16 5.94
CA SER A 31 -12.92 22.56 6.88
C SER A 31 -11.59 21.89 6.49
N PRO A 32 -10.46 22.61 6.46
CA PRO A 32 -9.16 21.97 6.26
C PRO A 32 -8.83 20.94 7.37
N TYR A 33 -9.62 20.93 8.45
CA TYR A 33 -9.53 20.01 9.58
C TYR A 33 -10.61 18.92 9.53
N ILE A 34 -11.27 18.66 8.39
CA ILE A 34 -12.36 17.67 8.30
C ILE A 34 -11.96 16.28 8.79
N ILE A 35 -10.71 15.86 8.53
CA ILE A 35 -10.17 14.59 9.03
C ILE A 35 -10.07 14.61 10.56
N VAL A 36 -9.59 15.71 11.13
CA VAL A 36 -9.49 15.91 12.59
C VAL A 36 -10.88 15.92 13.23
N ASP A 37 -11.82 16.65 12.64
CA ASP A 37 -13.20 16.72 13.11
C ASP A 37 -13.84 15.32 13.10
N TYR A 38 -13.56 14.52 12.07
CA TYR A 38 -13.99 13.13 11.98
C TYR A 38 -13.36 12.24 13.06
N ILE A 39 -12.03 12.32 13.26
CA ILE A 39 -11.34 11.56 14.31
C ILE A 39 -11.96 11.89 15.68
N LYS A 40 -12.08 13.18 16.04
CA LYS A 40 -12.65 13.59 17.33
C LYS A 40 -14.08 13.11 17.56
N ALA A 41 -14.88 13.08 16.50
CA ALA A 41 -16.26 12.67 16.59
C ALA A 41 -16.44 11.15 16.73
N ASN A 42 -15.47 10.34 16.28
CA ASN A 42 -15.65 8.90 16.11
C ASN A 42 -14.57 8.02 16.76
N GLU A 43 -13.47 8.56 17.29
CA GLU A 43 -12.34 7.78 17.83
C GLU A 43 -12.71 6.81 18.98
N LYS A 44 -13.87 6.98 19.61
CA LYS A 44 -14.38 6.09 20.68
C LYS A 44 -15.32 5.01 20.16
N ASP A 45 -15.93 5.24 19.01
CA ASP A 45 -17.05 4.45 18.49
C ASP A 45 -16.69 3.73 17.17
N SER A 46 -15.59 4.12 16.51
CA SER A 46 -15.13 3.56 15.25
C SER A 46 -13.65 3.18 15.31
N PRO A 47 -13.21 2.15 14.56
CA PRO A 47 -11.81 1.78 14.47
C PRO A 47 -11.02 2.86 13.72
N ILE A 48 -10.39 3.74 14.48
CA ILE A 48 -9.57 4.86 14.01
C ILE A 48 -8.28 4.84 14.81
N SER A 49 -7.13 4.94 14.14
CA SER A 49 -5.83 5.20 14.75
C SER A 49 -5.11 6.30 14.00
N PHE A 50 -4.53 7.24 14.74
CA PHE A 50 -3.75 8.33 14.16
C PHE A 50 -2.53 8.61 15.03
N MET A 51 -1.36 8.58 14.42
CA MET A 51 -0.09 8.88 15.06
C MET A 51 0.71 9.88 14.23
N LEU A 52 1.39 10.79 14.90
CA LEU A 52 2.28 11.78 14.31
C LEU A 52 3.47 12.00 15.24
N GLU A 53 4.67 11.80 14.72
CA GLU A 53 5.95 11.98 15.40
C GLU A 53 6.80 13.01 14.66
N VAL A 54 7.58 13.78 15.42
CA VAL A 54 8.59 14.70 14.87
C VAL A 54 9.86 14.53 15.70
N ASN A 55 10.97 14.17 15.06
CA ASN A 55 12.26 13.93 15.70
C ASN A 55 12.16 12.96 16.89
N ASP A 56 11.52 11.81 16.67
CA ASP A 56 11.26 10.76 17.67
C ASP A 56 10.35 11.18 18.85
N GLU A 57 9.79 12.40 18.82
CA GLU A 57 8.85 12.89 19.83
C GLU A 57 7.39 12.73 19.36
N PRO A 58 6.55 11.96 20.10
CA PRO A 58 5.16 11.76 19.74
C PRO A 58 4.33 13.01 20.01
N LEU A 59 3.82 13.62 18.94
CA LEU A 59 2.95 14.80 19.02
C LEU A 59 1.47 14.41 19.14
N ILE A 60 1.06 13.32 18.49
CA ILE A 60 -0.32 12.81 18.47
C ILE A 60 -0.29 11.29 18.57
N SER A 61 -1.15 10.74 19.43
CA SER A 61 -1.31 9.29 19.60
C SER A 61 -2.77 8.93 19.93
N VAL A 62 -3.59 8.77 18.89
CA VAL A 62 -4.98 8.31 18.98
C VAL A 62 -5.04 6.81 18.70
N ASN A 63 -5.48 6.03 19.68
CA ASN A 63 -5.69 4.58 19.59
C ASN A 63 -4.54 3.80 18.89
N PRO A 64 -3.27 4.00 19.29
CA PRO A 64 -2.10 3.53 18.52
C PRO A 64 -2.04 2.01 18.35
N PHE A 65 -2.68 1.24 19.24
CA PHE A 65 -2.65 -0.22 19.29
C PHE A 65 -3.93 -0.89 18.72
N THR A 66 -4.84 -0.13 18.11
CA THR A 66 -6.01 -0.73 17.46
C THR A 66 -5.58 -1.44 16.18
N LYS A 67 -5.78 -2.75 16.13
CA LYS A 67 -5.44 -3.58 14.96
C LYS A 67 -6.50 -3.45 13.88
N MET A 68 -6.08 -3.10 12.66
CA MET A 68 -6.97 -2.88 11.52
C MET A 68 -6.39 -3.45 10.22
N PRO A 69 -7.24 -3.81 9.24
CA PRO A 69 -6.82 -4.16 7.89
C PRO A 69 -5.94 -3.07 7.29
N LEU A 70 -4.84 -3.46 6.64
CA LEU A 70 -3.85 -2.52 6.10
C LEU A 70 -4.12 -2.08 4.68
N ALA A 71 -5.07 -2.74 3.98
CA ALA A 71 -5.20 -2.62 2.54
C ALA A 71 -3.81 -2.68 1.88
N SER A 72 -3.49 -1.84 0.92
CA SER A 72 -2.16 -1.90 0.27
C SER A 72 -0.98 -1.35 1.08
N THR A 73 -1.18 -0.86 2.31
CA THR A 73 -0.10 -0.33 3.16
C THR A 73 0.83 -1.45 3.69
N PHE A 74 0.39 -2.72 3.70
CA PHE A 74 1.27 -3.87 3.97
C PHE A 74 2.43 -4.00 2.98
N LYS A 75 2.31 -3.45 1.76
CA LYS A 75 3.35 -3.51 0.72
C LYS A 75 4.66 -2.82 1.15
N LEU A 76 4.65 -1.97 2.19
CA LEU A 76 5.88 -1.47 2.81
C LEU A 76 6.75 -2.61 3.36
N THR A 77 6.16 -3.66 3.93
CA THR A 77 6.91 -4.81 4.44
C THR A 77 7.62 -5.59 3.32
N LEU A 78 6.99 -5.66 2.13
CA LEU A 78 7.60 -6.26 0.94
C LEU A 78 8.75 -5.40 0.40
N ALA A 79 8.58 -4.08 0.36
CA ALA A 79 9.64 -3.16 -0.06
C ALA A 79 10.86 -3.24 0.87
N VAL A 80 10.62 -3.36 2.18
CA VAL A 80 11.67 -3.55 3.19
C VAL A 80 12.37 -4.89 3.05
N GLU A 81 11.63 -5.98 2.83
CA GLU A 81 12.25 -7.29 2.60
C GLU A 81 13.10 -7.30 1.31
N TYR A 82 12.59 -6.72 0.23
CA TYR A 82 13.33 -6.53 -1.01
C TYR A 82 14.65 -5.80 -0.77
N ALA A 83 14.59 -4.65 -0.11
CA ALA A 83 15.77 -3.84 0.18
C ALA A 83 16.77 -4.58 1.06
N ARG A 84 16.30 -5.30 2.09
CA ARG A 84 17.12 -6.15 2.96
C ARG A 84 17.88 -7.21 2.14
N GLN A 85 17.18 -7.94 1.26
CA GLN A 85 17.82 -8.95 0.41
C GLN A 85 18.85 -8.35 -0.56
N VAL A 86 18.63 -7.14 -1.09
CA VAL A 86 19.63 -6.43 -1.89
C VAL A 86 20.84 -6.03 -1.06
N GLY A 87 20.61 -5.47 0.14
CA GLY A 87 21.67 -5.09 1.07
C GLY A 87 22.53 -6.27 1.52
N GLU A 88 21.92 -7.44 1.66
CA GLU A 88 22.59 -8.71 2.01
C GLU A 88 23.17 -9.45 0.79
N LYS A 89 23.06 -8.87 -0.41
CA LYS A 89 23.56 -9.44 -1.68
C LYS A 89 22.91 -10.78 -2.06
N MET A 90 21.75 -11.09 -1.48
CA MET A 90 20.91 -12.23 -1.87
C MET A 90 20.19 -11.97 -3.20
N LEU A 91 19.83 -10.71 -3.44
CA LEU A 91 19.09 -10.27 -4.61
C LEU A 91 19.88 -9.19 -5.36
N LYS A 92 19.78 -9.18 -6.69
CA LYS A 92 20.31 -8.09 -7.53
C LYS A 92 19.15 -7.23 -8.03
N PRO A 93 19.12 -5.92 -7.75
CA PRO A 93 17.97 -5.05 -8.08
C PRO A 93 17.71 -4.99 -9.59
N HIS A 94 18.78 -5.08 -10.39
CA HIS A 94 18.72 -5.09 -11.86
C HIS A 94 18.61 -6.49 -12.48
N ALA A 95 18.42 -7.54 -11.68
CA ALA A 95 18.06 -8.85 -12.22
C ALA A 95 16.77 -8.70 -13.04
N LYS A 96 16.74 -9.32 -14.22
CA LYS A 96 15.63 -9.23 -15.15
C LYS A 96 14.69 -10.41 -14.96
N VAL A 97 13.39 -10.14 -15.05
CA VAL A 97 12.32 -11.14 -15.09
C VAL A 97 11.44 -10.87 -16.30
N ASP A 98 10.99 -11.94 -16.95
CA ASP A 98 10.07 -11.89 -18.07
C ASP A 98 8.71 -11.35 -17.62
N ILE A 99 8.12 -10.44 -18.41
CA ILE A 99 6.80 -9.89 -18.12
C ILE A 99 5.73 -10.99 -18.06
N ASP A 100 5.85 -12.03 -18.89
CA ASP A 100 4.93 -13.18 -18.91
C ASP A 100 4.96 -13.97 -17.59
N THR A 101 6.06 -13.87 -16.82
CA THR A 101 6.12 -14.47 -15.49
C THR A 101 5.28 -13.69 -14.48
N ILE A 102 5.21 -12.36 -14.62
CA ILE A 102 4.43 -11.48 -13.73
C ILE A 102 2.93 -11.56 -14.08
N GLU A 103 2.60 -11.67 -15.37
CA GLU A 103 1.20 -11.83 -15.86
C GLU A 103 0.49 -13.09 -15.37
N GLN A 104 1.24 -14.06 -14.82
CA GLN A 104 0.67 -15.25 -14.17
C GLN A 104 -0.16 -14.90 -12.92
N TYR A 105 0.20 -13.81 -12.25
CA TYR A 105 -0.45 -13.31 -11.03
C TYR A 105 -1.55 -12.29 -11.33
N TYR A 106 -1.72 -11.87 -12.59
CA TYR A 106 -2.71 -10.89 -12.95
C TYR A 106 -4.13 -11.47 -12.92
N LEU A 107 -4.95 -10.92 -12.02
CA LEU A 107 -6.39 -11.12 -11.96
C LEU A 107 -7.07 -9.86 -12.53
N PRO A 108 -7.84 -9.95 -13.63
CA PRO A 108 -8.39 -8.76 -14.27
C PRO A 108 -9.34 -7.96 -13.37
N LYS A 109 -9.17 -6.63 -13.38
CA LYS A 109 -10.05 -5.62 -12.74
C LYS A 109 -10.10 -5.61 -11.21
N ILE A 110 -9.32 -6.43 -10.53
CA ILE A 110 -9.37 -6.52 -9.05
C ILE A 110 -8.69 -5.33 -8.37
N ASP A 111 -7.72 -4.70 -9.05
CA ASP A 111 -6.87 -3.63 -8.52
C ASP A 111 -7.17 -2.26 -9.15
N GLY A 112 -8.35 -2.08 -9.76
CA GLY A 112 -8.73 -0.80 -10.39
C GLY A 112 -7.85 -0.43 -11.59
N ASP A 113 -7.40 -1.45 -12.33
CA ASP A 113 -6.48 -1.36 -13.47
C ASP A 113 -5.08 -0.83 -13.09
N ALA A 114 -4.70 -0.92 -11.81
CA ALA A 114 -3.38 -0.52 -11.33
C ALA A 114 -2.24 -1.25 -12.05
N HIS A 115 -2.38 -2.57 -12.24
CA HIS A 115 -1.40 -3.33 -13.00
C HIS A 115 -1.29 -2.88 -14.46
N LEU A 116 -2.42 -2.64 -15.14
CA LEU A 116 -2.43 -2.18 -16.53
C LEU A 116 -1.76 -0.80 -16.68
N LYS A 117 -2.00 0.12 -15.74
CA LYS A 117 -1.33 1.43 -15.72
C LYS A 117 0.18 1.31 -15.54
N TRP A 118 0.64 0.32 -14.76
CA TRP A 118 2.06 0.03 -14.64
C TRP A 118 2.64 -0.51 -15.96
N LEU A 119 1.93 -1.41 -16.65
CA LEU A 119 2.34 -1.92 -17.97
C LEU A 119 2.45 -0.78 -19.00
N GLU A 120 1.47 0.12 -19.03
CA GLU A 120 1.50 1.32 -19.87
C GLU A 120 2.73 2.19 -19.54
N TYR A 121 2.98 2.44 -18.24
CA TYR A 121 4.12 3.23 -17.80
C TYR A 121 5.48 2.65 -18.24
N ILE A 122 5.68 1.33 -18.09
CA ILE A 122 6.96 0.70 -18.45
C ILE A 122 7.19 0.68 -19.96
N GLU A 123 6.12 0.61 -20.76
CA GLU A 123 6.17 0.72 -22.22
C GLU A 123 6.52 2.15 -22.64
N GLU A 124 5.79 3.15 -22.14
CA GLU A 124 6.00 4.57 -22.46
C GLU A 124 7.41 5.05 -22.09
N ASN A 125 7.98 4.51 -21.02
CA ASN A 125 9.32 4.87 -20.54
C ASN A 125 10.42 3.95 -21.07
N ASN A 126 10.12 3.02 -21.98
CA ASN A 126 11.08 2.09 -22.58
C ASN A 126 11.91 1.31 -21.54
N LEU A 127 11.27 0.83 -20.48
CA LEU A 127 11.93 0.14 -19.37
C LEU A 127 12.12 -1.37 -19.65
N LEU A 128 11.40 -1.90 -20.63
CA LEU A 128 11.52 -3.29 -21.10
C LEU A 128 12.80 -3.51 -21.91
N GLN A 129 13.42 -4.67 -21.69
CA GLN A 129 14.57 -5.16 -22.45
C GLN A 129 14.31 -6.62 -22.83
N ASN A 130 14.00 -6.89 -24.10
CA ASN A 130 13.59 -8.21 -24.59
C ASN A 130 12.47 -8.81 -23.72
N ASP A 131 11.35 -8.09 -23.61
CA ASP A 131 10.17 -8.46 -22.82
C ASP A 131 10.44 -8.70 -21.32
N SER A 132 11.61 -8.26 -20.84
CA SER A 132 12.00 -8.41 -19.44
C SER A 132 12.18 -7.06 -18.74
N ILE A 133 11.83 -7.04 -17.46
CA ILE A 133 11.89 -5.86 -16.58
C ILE A 133 12.77 -6.14 -15.35
N SER A 134 13.39 -5.12 -14.77
CA SER A 134 14.20 -5.31 -13.55
C SER A 134 13.33 -5.46 -12.31
N ILE A 135 13.75 -6.27 -11.35
CA ILE A 135 13.02 -6.45 -10.07
C ILE A 135 12.74 -5.09 -9.39
N SER A 136 13.70 -4.15 -9.41
CA SER A 136 13.51 -2.80 -8.88
C SER A 136 12.29 -2.07 -9.48
N GLU A 137 12.03 -2.26 -10.77
CA GLU A 137 10.88 -1.65 -11.46
C GLU A 137 9.57 -2.40 -11.19
N VAL A 138 9.64 -3.70 -10.87
CA VAL A 138 8.48 -4.45 -10.37
C VAL A 138 8.08 -3.97 -8.98
N VAL A 139 9.05 -3.72 -8.09
CA VAL A 139 8.82 -3.13 -6.76
C VAL A 139 8.24 -1.72 -6.87
N LYS A 140 8.71 -0.89 -7.80
CA LYS A 140 8.06 0.39 -8.09
C LYS A 140 6.63 0.23 -8.59
N GLY A 141 6.36 -0.73 -9.46
CA GLY A 141 4.98 -1.03 -9.88
C GLY A 141 4.07 -1.41 -8.70
N MET A 142 4.60 -2.14 -7.72
CA MET A 142 3.89 -2.46 -6.48
C MET A 142 3.64 -1.21 -5.62
N VAL A 143 4.64 -0.33 -5.47
CA VAL A 143 4.55 0.83 -4.58
C VAL A 143 3.78 1.99 -5.21
N MET A 144 4.23 2.45 -6.39
CA MET A 144 3.75 3.65 -7.08
C MET A 144 2.40 3.43 -7.76
N PHE A 145 2.21 2.30 -8.43
CA PHE A 145 0.97 2.00 -9.15
C PHE A 145 -0.01 1.20 -8.33
N ASN A 146 0.45 0.65 -7.20
CA ASN A 146 -0.32 -0.25 -6.36
C ASN A 146 -0.67 -1.61 -7.01
N SER A 147 0.10 -2.06 -7.99
CA SER A 147 -0.21 -3.30 -8.74
C SER A 147 -0.25 -4.53 -7.83
N ASP A 148 -1.38 -5.26 -7.86
CA ASP A 148 -1.55 -6.49 -7.07
C ASP A 148 -0.83 -7.69 -7.70
N ALA A 149 -0.77 -7.78 -9.03
CA ALA A 149 0.02 -8.82 -9.71
C ALA A 149 1.51 -8.72 -9.37
N ASN A 150 2.08 -7.50 -9.36
CA ASN A 150 3.46 -7.28 -8.92
C ASN A 150 3.64 -7.67 -7.45
N THR A 151 2.63 -7.42 -6.63
CA THR A 151 2.66 -7.76 -5.19
C THR A 151 2.76 -9.27 -4.99
N ASP A 152 1.86 -10.05 -5.61
CA ASP A 152 1.85 -11.51 -5.47
C ASP A 152 3.07 -12.16 -6.13
N PHE A 153 3.54 -11.62 -7.27
CA PHE A 153 4.82 -12.02 -7.85
C PHE A 153 5.97 -11.80 -6.85
N LEU A 154 6.05 -10.63 -6.22
CA LEU A 154 7.11 -10.30 -5.26
C LEU A 154 7.00 -11.14 -3.98
N MET A 155 5.80 -11.50 -3.54
CA MET A 155 5.62 -12.43 -2.42
C MET A 155 6.26 -13.80 -2.71
N ASN A 156 6.04 -14.33 -3.92
CA ASN A 156 6.68 -15.58 -4.34
C ASN A 156 8.20 -15.40 -4.54
N TYR A 157 8.61 -14.33 -5.21
CA TYR A 157 10.01 -14.08 -5.56
C TYR A 157 10.91 -13.83 -4.34
N LEU A 158 10.43 -13.07 -3.36
CA LEU A 158 11.16 -12.77 -2.11
C LEU A 158 11.04 -13.92 -1.09
N GLY A 159 9.99 -14.73 -1.18
CA GLY A 159 9.63 -15.75 -0.20
C GLY A 159 8.77 -15.18 0.93
N ILE A 160 7.54 -15.67 1.05
CA ILE A 160 6.57 -15.23 2.06
C ILE A 160 7.09 -15.45 3.48
N GLU A 161 7.82 -16.55 3.70
CA GLU A 161 8.45 -16.84 4.98
C GLU A 161 9.52 -15.81 5.34
N ASN A 162 10.26 -15.30 4.36
CA ASN A 162 11.27 -14.27 4.55
C ASN A 162 10.63 -12.92 4.89
N ILE A 163 9.57 -12.54 4.18
CA ILE A 163 8.78 -11.32 4.47
C ILE A 163 8.28 -11.36 5.93
N ASN A 164 7.67 -12.48 6.32
CA ASN A 164 7.18 -12.67 7.68
C ASN A 164 8.31 -12.74 8.73
N ALA A 165 9.48 -13.28 8.39
CA ALA A 165 10.64 -13.25 9.26
C ALA A 165 11.17 -11.83 9.47
N THR A 166 11.15 -11.00 8.43
CA THR A 166 11.53 -9.59 8.50
C THR A 166 10.58 -8.79 9.39
N ILE A 167 9.26 -8.97 9.24
CA ILE A 167 8.26 -8.37 10.14
C ILE A 167 8.58 -8.68 11.62
N ARG A 168 8.87 -9.95 11.93
CA ARG A 168 9.25 -10.36 13.31
C ARG A 168 10.58 -9.75 13.76
N THR A 169 11.58 -9.71 12.88
CA THR A 169 12.92 -9.19 13.18
C THR A 169 12.90 -7.69 13.45
N LEU A 170 12.06 -6.95 12.73
CA LEU A 170 11.82 -5.52 12.94
C LEU A 170 10.98 -5.23 14.18
N GLY A 171 10.45 -6.25 14.86
CA GLY A 171 9.68 -6.08 16.09
C GLY A 171 8.26 -5.55 15.86
N LEU A 172 7.69 -5.74 14.68
CA LEU A 172 6.30 -5.38 14.34
C LEU A 172 5.33 -6.42 14.95
N ARG A 173 5.15 -6.36 16.27
CA ARG A 173 4.56 -7.44 17.07
C ARG A 173 3.07 -7.64 16.83
N ASP A 174 2.36 -6.57 16.47
CA ASP A 174 0.90 -6.64 16.26
C ASP A 174 0.53 -6.78 14.78
N HIS A 175 1.53 -6.89 13.89
CA HIS A 175 1.36 -7.19 12.48
C HIS A 175 1.01 -8.68 12.27
N SER A 176 -0.05 -8.96 11.52
CA SER A 176 -0.43 -10.32 11.10
C SER A 176 0.54 -10.92 10.09
N GLU A 177 0.48 -12.24 9.87
CA GLU A 177 1.28 -12.84 8.80
C GLU A 177 0.82 -12.35 7.42
N VAL A 178 1.79 -12.01 6.56
CA VAL A 178 1.57 -11.75 5.15
C VAL A 178 1.31 -13.08 4.43
N TYR A 179 0.31 -13.08 3.55
CA TYR A 179 -0.07 -14.19 2.70
C TYR A 179 -0.58 -13.66 1.34
N PRO A 180 -0.69 -14.51 0.30
CA PRO A 180 -1.03 -14.07 -1.07
C PRO A 180 -2.40 -13.41 -1.16
N ILE A 181 -2.46 -12.18 -1.69
CA ILE A 181 -3.71 -11.40 -1.69
C ILE A 181 -4.61 -11.76 -2.87
N GLY A 182 -4.07 -11.98 -4.06
CA GLY A 182 -4.82 -12.46 -5.22
C GLY A 182 -5.26 -13.90 -5.02
N GLY A 183 -4.39 -14.73 -4.42
CA GLY A 183 -4.76 -16.08 -3.96
C GLY A 183 -5.97 -16.05 -3.01
N ALA A 184 -5.99 -15.15 -2.04
CA ALA A 184 -7.09 -14.99 -1.09
C ALA A 184 -8.38 -14.47 -1.75
N LEU A 185 -8.27 -13.51 -2.66
CA LEU A 185 -9.41 -12.96 -3.38
C LEU A 185 -10.09 -14.03 -4.26
N ALA A 186 -9.31 -14.93 -4.84
CA ALA A 186 -9.78 -16.01 -5.71
C ALA A 186 -10.33 -17.25 -4.96
N ILE A 187 -10.31 -17.27 -3.61
CA ILE A 187 -10.79 -18.43 -2.81
C ILE A 187 -12.23 -18.79 -3.15
N ALA A 188 -13.11 -17.79 -3.24
CA ALA A 188 -14.53 -18.02 -3.48
C ALA A 188 -14.79 -18.64 -4.85
N ASP A 189 -14.19 -18.06 -5.90
CA ASP A 189 -14.26 -18.59 -7.27
C ASP A 189 -13.68 -20.00 -7.36
N TYR A 190 -12.55 -20.27 -6.68
CA TYR A 190 -11.91 -21.58 -6.69
C TYR A 190 -12.74 -22.67 -6.01
N ILE A 191 -13.33 -22.38 -4.84
CA ILE A 191 -14.21 -23.32 -4.14
C ILE A 191 -15.46 -23.56 -4.97
N ASN A 192 -16.07 -22.50 -5.51
CA ASN A 192 -17.30 -22.64 -6.27
C ASN A 192 -17.10 -23.45 -7.55
N LEU A 193 -15.96 -23.28 -8.24
CA LEU A 193 -15.62 -24.11 -9.41
C LEU A 193 -15.57 -25.61 -9.06
N LYS A 194 -15.12 -25.97 -7.86
CA LYS A 194 -14.98 -27.37 -7.43
C LYS A 194 -16.23 -27.98 -6.82
N GLU A 195 -16.97 -27.19 -6.04
CA GLU A 195 -18.06 -27.66 -5.21
C GLU A 195 -19.45 -27.31 -5.79
N ASN A 196 -19.52 -26.37 -6.75
CA ASN A 196 -20.75 -25.90 -7.41
C ASN A 196 -21.84 -25.54 -6.39
N LEU A 197 -21.53 -24.58 -5.52
CA LEU A 197 -22.35 -24.16 -4.40
C LEU A 197 -23.27 -22.99 -4.78
N SER A 198 -24.41 -22.85 -4.10
CA SER A 198 -25.13 -21.58 -4.10
C SER A 198 -24.35 -20.50 -3.35
N GLU A 199 -24.65 -19.21 -3.58
CA GLU A 199 -23.96 -18.10 -2.91
C GLU A 199 -24.02 -18.22 -1.38
N THR A 200 -25.19 -18.54 -0.82
CA THR A 200 -25.36 -18.73 0.64
C THR A 200 -24.58 -19.92 1.18
N GLU A 201 -24.43 -21.00 0.41
CA GLU A 201 -23.62 -22.16 0.80
C GLU A 201 -22.12 -21.81 0.75
N LEU A 202 -21.70 -21.08 -0.28
CA LEU A 202 -20.33 -20.62 -0.47
C LEU A 202 -19.89 -19.66 0.65
N GLU A 203 -20.71 -18.66 0.97
CA GLU A 203 -20.49 -17.75 2.09
C GLU A 203 -20.31 -18.53 3.39
N LYS A 204 -21.25 -19.44 3.72
CA LYS A 204 -21.15 -20.30 4.90
C LYS A 204 -19.91 -21.19 4.89
N ARG A 205 -19.51 -21.69 3.71
CA ARG A 205 -18.34 -22.56 3.53
C ARG A 205 -17.04 -21.81 3.80
N ILE A 206 -16.93 -20.55 3.37
CA ILE A 206 -15.76 -19.70 3.59
C ILE A 206 -15.73 -19.16 5.02
N THR A 207 -16.86 -18.69 5.56
CA THR A 207 -16.97 -18.20 6.94
C THR A 207 -16.55 -19.25 7.98
N LYS A 208 -16.86 -20.53 7.72
CA LYS A 208 -16.48 -21.64 8.60
C LYS A 208 -14.98 -22.00 8.56
N MET A 209 -14.21 -21.46 7.61
CA MET A 209 -12.77 -21.71 7.58
C MET A 209 -12.09 -21.09 8.80
N THR A 210 -11.21 -21.85 9.43
CA THR A 210 -10.22 -21.29 10.33
C THR A 210 -9.26 -20.37 9.55
N ASN A 211 -8.60 -19.42 10.23
CA ASN A 211 -7.61 -18.55 9.59
C ASN A 211 -6.52 -19.35 8.87
N ARG A 212 -6.08 -20.46 9.48
CA ARG A 212 -5.09 -21.37 8.88
C ARG A 212 -5.59 -22.02 7.59
N GLU A 213 -6.83 -22.51 7.57
CA GLU A 213 -7.41 -23.10 6.36
C GLU A 213 -7.57 -22.05 5.25
N TYR A 214 -8.00 -20.84 5.61
CA TYR A 214 -8.15 -19.73 4.67
C TYR A 214 -6.80 -19.35 4.04
N ILE A 215 -5.76 -19.14 4.86
CA ILE A 215 -4.40 -18.83 4.40
C ILE A 215 -3.84 -19.97 3.55
N ASN A 216 -3.98 -21.22 3.99
CA ASN A 216 -3.55 -22.38 3.20
C ASN A 216 -4.25 -22.43 1.83
N GLN A 217 -5.54 -22.07 1.76
CA GLN A 217 -6.28 -22.04 0.52
C GLN A 217 -5.77 -20.93 -0.42
N ALA A 218 -5.41 -19.76 0.12
CA ALA A 218 -4.77 -18.69 -0.63
C ALA A 218 -3.42 -19.13 -1.21
N ILE A 219 -2.60 -19.84 -0.41
CA ILE A 219 -1.30 -20.38 -0.84
C ILE A 219 -1.47 -21.42 -1.95
N ILE A 220 -2.44 -22.34 -1.83
CA ILE A 220 -2.72 -23.32 -2.91
C ILE A 220 -3.06 -22.64 -4.23
N ILE A 221 -3.83 -21.54 -4.18
CA ILE A 221 -4.21 -20.79 -5.38
C ILE A 221 -2.99 -20.05 -5.95
N GLN A 222 -2.17 -19.46 -5.09
CA GLN A 222 -0.90 -18.84 -5.47
C GLN A 222 0.03 -19.85 -6.16
N ASP A 223 0.12 -21.08 -5.66
CA ASP A 223 0.93 -22.14 -6.28
C ASP A 223 0.43 -22.49 -7.69
N LEU A 224 -0.88 -22.43 -7.92
CA LEU A 224 -1.44 -22.59 -9.26
C LEU A 224 -1.07 -21.42 -10.17
N MET A 225 -1.02 -20.19 -9.65
CA MET A 225 -0.52 -19.02 -10.39
C MET A 225 0.97 -19.20 -10.73
N ASN A 226 1.80 -19.60 -9.75
CA ASN A 226 3.25 -19.83 -9.90
C ASN A 226 3.60 -20.80 -11.05
N THR A 227 2.71 -21.75 -11.35
CA THR A 227 2.91 -22.75 -12.42
C THR A 227 2.02 -22.49 -13.64
N ASN A 228 1.42 -21.30 -13.74
CA ASN A 228 0.46 -20.90 -14.78
C ASN A 228 -0.65 -21.94 -15.03
N SER A 229 -1.17 -22.53 -13.96
CA SER A 229 -2.18 -23.59 -13.96
C SER A 229 -3.49 -23.21 -13.27
N LEU A 230 -3.63 -21.94 -12.88
CA LEU A 230 -4.89 -21.43 -12.33
C LEU A 230 -5.99 -21.52 -13.42
N PRO A 231 -7.14 -22.15 -13.14
CA PRO A 231 -8.24 -22.24 -14.11
C PRO A 231 -8.69 -20.84 -14.57
N SER A 232 -8.94 -20.69 -15.87
CA SER A 232 -9.35 -19.41 -16.47
C SER A 232 -10.64 -18.86 -15.85
N GLU A 233 -11.54 -19.73 -15.40
CA GLU A 233 -12.77 -19.37 -14.69
C GLU A 233 -12.47 -18.66 -13.36
N VAL A 234 -11.42 -19.10 -12.66
CA VAL A 234 -10.96 -18.53 -11.40
C VAL A 234 -10.09 -17.30 -11.64
N LYS A 235 -9.27 -17.28 -12.70
CA LYS A 235 -8.42 -16.13 -13.05
C LYS A 235 -9.24 -14.87 -13.31
N ASN A 236 -10.49 -15.01 -13.74
CA ASN A 236 -11.41 -13.90 -13.92
C ASN A 236 -12.10 -13.45 -12.61
N ALA A 237 -11.71 -13.99 -11.45
CA ALA A 237 -12.21 -13.78 -10.09
C ALA A 237 -13.32 -12.72 -9.97
N LYS A 238 -14.59 -13.17 -9.97
CA LYS A 238 -15.74 -12.25 -9.96
C LYS A 238 -16.46 -12.27 -8.63
N ILE A 239 -16.52 -13.41 -7.95
CA ILE A 239 -17.41 -13.60 -6.80
C ILE A 239 -17.06 -12.63 -5.68
N ALA A 240 -15.78 -12.54 -5.31
CA ALA A 240 -15.34 -11.62 -4.25
C ALA A 240 -15.50 -10.13 -4.62
N THR A 241 -15.59 -9.80 -5.91
CA THR A 241 -15.81 -8.41 -6.38
C THR A 241 -17.28 -8.05 -6.57
N SER A 242 -18.16 -9.05 -6.71
CA SER A 242 -19.59 -8.84 -6.98
C SER A 242 -20.52 -9.18 -5.80
N ASN A 243 -20.03 -9.91 -4.80
CA ASN A 243 -20.79 -10.30 -3.60
C ASN A 243 -20.21 -9.60 -2.36
N PHE A 244 -20.99 -8.69 -1.77
CA PHE A 244 -20.56 -7.85 -0.65
C PHE A 244 -20.22 -8.68 0.61
N ASP A 245 -21.00 -9.71 0.93
CA ASP A 245 -20.78 -10.53 2.12
C ASP A 245 -19.48 -11.34 1.99
N ILE A 246 -19.20 -11.88 0.81
CA ILE A 246 -17.93 -12.57 0.52
C ILE A 246 -16.76 -11.58 0.52
N GLN A 247 -16.94 -10.38 -0.02
CA GLN A 247 -15.93 -9.33 0.04
C GLN A 247 -15.61 -8.94 1.49
N GLN A 248 -16.63 -8.82 2.34
CA GLN A 248 -16.46 -8.50 3.75
C GLN A 248 -15.66 -9.58 4.48
N ILE A 249 -15.90 -10.87 4.20
CA ILE A 249 -15.09 -11.96 4.76
C ILE A 249 -13.61 -11.82 4.37
N TRP A 250 -13.32 -11.39 3.14
CA TRP A 250 -11.94 -11.13 2.70
C TRP A 250 -11.34 -9.92 3.43
N ILE A 251 -12.08 -8.82 3.56
CA ILE A 251 -11.63 -7.60 4.28
C ILE A 251 -11.35 -7.90 5.76
N ASP A 252 -12.26 -8.62 6.44
CA ASP A 252 -12.13 -8.97 7.86
C ASP A 252 -10.92 -9.88 8.13
N ARG A 253 -10.51 -10.66 7.13
CA ARG A 253 -9.37 -11.58 7.21
C ARG A 253 -8.09 -10.97 6.68
N PHE A 254 -8.16 -9.78 6.08
CA PHE A 254 -7.05 -9.14 5.39
C PHE A 254 -5.86 -8.91 6.33
N ILE A 255 -4.67 -8.80 5.75
CA ILE A 255 -3.43 -8.50 6.47
C ILE A 255 -3.65 -7.22 7.28
N SER A 256 -3.46 -7.31 8.60
CA SER A 256 -3.74 -6.26 9.57
C SER A 256 -2.54 -5.98 10.48
N ALA A 257 -2.44 -4.76 10.97
CA ALA A 257 -1.46 -4.35 11.98
C ALA A 257 -1.99 -3.14 12.76
N THR A 258 -1.13 -2.53 13.58
CA THR A 258 -1.45 -1.33 14.35
C THR A 258 -0.76 -0.10 13.77
N ALA A 259 -1.27 1.10 14.07
CA ALA A 259 -0.56 2.34 13.73
C ALA A 259 0.82 2.39 14.40
N ASN A 260 0.95 1.82 15.60
CA ASN A 260 2.23 1.73 16.31
C ASN A 260 3.28 0.87 15.57
N ASP A 261 2.90 -0.27 15.00
CA ASP A 261 3.82 -1.07 14.16
C ASP A 261 4.31 -0.24 12.97
N TYR A 262 3.42 0.50 12.33
CA TYR A 262 3.77 1.31 11.18
C TYR A 262 4.58 2.54 11.52
N MET A 263 4.32 3.16 12.68
CA MET A 263 5.16 4.25 13.18
C MET A 263 6.58 3.74 13.40
N SER A 264 6.73 2.59 14.06
CA SER A 264 8.04 1.93 14.27
C SER A 264 8.73 1.59 12.93
N LEU A 265 7.98 1.10 11.93
CA LEU A 265 8.52 0.79 10.61
C LEU A 265 9.02 2.06 9.90
N LEU A 266 8.25 3.15 9.95
CA LEU A 266 8.61 4.42 9.33
C LEU A 266 9.85 5.02 9.99
N ASP A 267 9.95 5.00 11.32
CA ASP A 267 11.14 5.42 12.06
C ASP A 267 12.38 4.62 11.62
N ILE A 268 12.27 3.29 11.55
CA ILE A 268 13.38 2.42 11.07
C ILE A 268 13.87 2.85 9.68
N ILE A 269 12.94 3.17 8.76
CA ILE A 269 13.26 3.61 7.40
C ILE A 269 13.87 5.02 7.38
N ASN A 270 13.25 5.96 8.09
CA ASN A 270 13.60 7.38 8.04
C ASN A 270 14.81 7.73 8.92
N SER A 271 15.09 6.94 9.95
CA SER A 271 16.31 7.04 10.75
C SER A 271 17.55 6.86 9.88
N ARG A 272 17.48 6.02 8.83
CA ARG A 272 18.59 5.64 7.94
C ARG A 272 19.77 5.01 8.68
N THR A 273 19.52 4.47 9.88
CA THR A 273 20.57 3.89 10.73
C THR A 273 20.51 2.37 10.83
N TYR A 274 19.34 1.78 10.57
CA TYR A 274 19.14 0.34 10.69
C TYR A 274 19.68 -0.44 9.47
N PHE A 275 19.34 0.03 8.26
CA PHE A 275 19.74 -0.61 7.02
C PHE A 275 21.16 -0.20 6.60
N ASN A 276 21.88 -1.13 5.99
CA ASN A 276 23.13 -0.78 5.32
C ASN A 276 22.86 0.14 4.10
N LYS A 277 23.91 0.78 3.59
CA LYS A 277 23.77 1.76 2.50
C LYS A 277 23.05 1.20 1.28
N ASP A 278 23.36 -0.03 0.87
CA ASP A 278 22.77 -0.63 -0.33
C ASP A 278 21.27 -0.89 -0.15
N ALA A 279 20.85 -1.37 1.02
CA ALA A 279 19.44 -1.52 1.34
C ALA A 279 18.71 -0.17 1.44
N GLN A 280 19.32 0.82 2.10
CA GLN A 280 18.73 2.15 2.23
C GLN A 280 18.59 2.86 0.87
N ASP A 281 19.60 2.74 -0.01
CA ASP A 281 19.55 3.31 -1.36
C ASP A 281 18.37 2.71 -2.16
N GLU A 282 18.12 1.40 -2.03
CA GLU A 282 16.97 0.75 -2.67
C GLU A 282 15.63 1.17 -2.06
N LEU A 283 15.53 1.33 -0.74
CA LEU A 283 14.32 1.88 -0.11
C LEU A 283 14.01 3.27 -0.64
N ASN A 284 15.01 4.15 -0.70
CA ASN A 284 14.83 5.49 -1.25
C ASN A 284 14.37 5.41 -2.71
N HIS A 285 15.00 4.53 -3.51
CA HIS A 285 14.69 4.39 -4.92
C HIS A 285 13.25 3.96 -5.21
N VAL A 286 12.68 3.09 -4.37
CA VAL A 286 11.34 2.53 -4.61
C VAL A 286 10.23 3.24 -3.84
N LEU A 287 10.53 3.86 -2.69
CA LEU A 287 9.54 4.55 -1.85
C LEU A 287 9.46 6.07 -2.12
N GLU A 288 10.56 6.72 -2.50
CA GLU A 288 10.62 8.18 -2.70
C GLU A 288 10.33 8.59 -4.16
N TYR A 289 9.27 8.02 -4.74
CA TYR A 289 8.96 8.20 -6.17
C TYR A 289 8.41 9.59 -6.53
N LEU A 290 8.06 10.41 -5.54
CA LEU A 290 7.65 11.82 -5.72
C LEU A 290 8.79 12.81 -5.48
N VAL A 291 10.05 12.37 -5.40
CA VAL A 291 11.22 13.26 -5.17
C VAL A 291 11.37 14.37 -6.22
N TYR A 292 10.81 14.20 -7.42
CA TYR A 292 10.82 15.20 -8.50
C TYR A 292 9.58 16.10 -8.54
N ASP A 293 8.63 15.92 -7.62
CA ASP A 293 7.54 16.87 -7.46
C ASP A 293 8.11 18.19 -6.90
N PRO A 294 7.82 19.35 -7.50
CA PRO A 294 8.41 20.62 -7.08
C PRO A 294 8.18 20.96 -5.60
N ILE A 295 7.01 20.62 -5.05
CA ILE A 295 6.70 20.89 -3.64
C ILE A 295 7.61 20.03 -2.76
N ILE A 296 7.82 18.77 -3.12
CA ILE A 296 8.70 17.86 -2.39
C ILE A 296 10.17 18.30 -2.54
N GLU A 297 10.63 18.54 -3.77
CA GLU A 297 12.01 18.93 -4.06
C GLU A 297 12.41 20.21 -3.32
N GLU A 298 11.51 21.21 -3.26
CA GLU A 298 11.76 22.49 -2.59
C GLU A 298 11.80 22.37 -1.06
N ASN A 299 10.98 21.50 -0.45
CA ASN A 299 10.75 21.52 1.00
C ASN A 299 11.34 20.32 1.77
N LEU A 300 11.59 19.19 1.11
CA LEU A 300 11.98 17.95 1.78
C LEU A 300 13.29 17.38 1.19
N ASN A 301 14.16 16.87 2.04
CA ASN A 301 15.31 16.05 1.64
C ASN A 301 14.87 14.64 1.25
N HIS A 302 13.90 14.11 1.99
CA HIS A 302 13.36 12.77 1.80
C HIS A 302 11.85 12.77 2.01
N PHE A 303 11.15 12.00 1.18
CA PHE A 303 9.71 11.81 1.31
C PHE A 303 9.30 10.50 0.67
N GLY A 304 8.77 9.59 1.48
CA GLY A 304 8.27 8.31 1.02
C GLY A 304 6.98 7.94 1.73
N PHE A 305 6.11 7.20 1.04
CA PHE A 305 4.83 6.81 1.60
C PHE A 305 4.29 5.54 0.96
N LYS A 306 3.34 4.93 1.66
CA LYS A 306 2.39 3.99 1.07
C LYS A 306 1.03 4.21 1.70
N ASN A 307 0.02 4.24 0.85
CA ASN A 307 -1.37 4.23 1.26
C ASN A 307 -2.05 2.93 0.80
N GLY A 308 -3.24 2.71 1.33
CA GLY A 308 -4.06 1.55 1.02
C GLY A 308 -5.52 1.89 1.22
N ASN A 309 -6.34 1.48 0.25
CA ASN A 309 -7.78 1.55 0.34
C ASN A 309 -8.40 0.24 -0.14
N ILE A 310 -9.41 -0.21 0.59
CA ILE A 310 -10.38 -1.24 0.20
C ILE A 310 -11.73 -0.80 0.78
N SER A 311 -12.85 -1.37 0.35
CA SER A 311 -14.19 -0.93 0.79
C SER A 311 -14.27 -0.73 2.32
N GLY A 312 -14.56 0.51 2.76
CA GLY A 312 -14.67 0.86 4.19
C GLY A 312 -13.34 1.03 4.96
N VAL A 313 -12.19 0.74 4.34
CA VAL A 313 -10.85 0.80 4.96
C VAL A 313 -9.99 1.85 4.24
N LEU A 314 -9.39 2.75 5.00
CA LEU A 314 -8.39 3.71 4.53
C LEU A 314 -7.16 3.68 5.44
N THR A 315 -5.98 3.55 4.85
CA THR A 315 -4.70 3.58 5.57
C THR A 315 -3.69 4.41 4.81
N ASP A 316 -2.86 5.15 5.52
CA ASP A 316 -1.83 6.01 4.95
C ASP A 316 -0.65 6.12 5.93
N ALA A 317 0.54 5.79 5.46
CA ALA A 317 1.78 5.82 6.24
C ALA A 317 2.86 6.57 5.44
N ARG A 318 3.39 7.67 6.01
CA ARG A 318 4.37 8.54 5.36
C ARG A 318 5.53 8.85 6.29
N TYR A 319 6.72 8.97 5.72
CA TYR A 319 7.88 9.56 6.37
C TYR A 319 8.43 10.73 5.54
N ALA A 320 9.04 11.69 6.22
CA ALA A 320 9.71 12.82 5.60
C ALA A 320 10.95 13.25 6.39
N GLU A 321 11.91 13.84 5.70
CA GLU A 321 12.98 14.64 6.30
C GLU A 321 12.94 16.02 5.63
N ASP A 322 12.80 17.09 6.41
CA ASP A 322 12.79 18.45 5.88
C ASP A 322 14.21 18.97 5.54
N LYS A 323 14.31 20.17 4.97
CA LYS A 323 15.62 20.79 4.64
C LYS A 323 16.49 21.12 5.85
N GLU A 324 15.92 21.19 7.04
CA GLU A 324 16.63 21.45 8.30
C GLU A 324 17.10 20.15 8.97
N GLY A 325 16.66 19.00 8.45
CA GLY A 325 16.99 17.67 8.95
C GLY A 325 16.00 17.14 9.99
N ASN A 326 14.85 17.81 10.18
CA ASN A 326 13.80 17.28 11.05
C ASN A 326 13.12 16.10 10.37
N LYS A 327 12.90 15.04 11.15
CA LYS A 327 12.22 13.81 10.70
C LYS A 327 10.78 13.82 11.15
N ILE A 328 9.89 13.43 10.27
CA ILE A 328 8.44 13.45 10.50
C ILE A 328 7.86 12.13 10.00
N GLU A 329 7.18 11.42 10.88
CA GLU A 329 6.50 10.17 10.60
C GLU A 329 5.01 10.33 10.95
N ILE A 330 4.14 9.88 10.05
CA ILE A 330 2.70 10.04 10.22
C ILE A 330 1.96 8.80 9.71
N VAL A 331 1.03 8.32 10.53
CA VAL A 331 0.21 7.13 10.23
C VAL A 331 -1.25 7.40 10.55
N LEU A 332 -2.12 7.18 9.57
CA LEU A 332 -3.56 7.24 9.72
C LEU A 332 -4.17 5.92 9.25
N MET A 333 -5.00 5.31 10.09
CA MET A 333 -5.74 4.10 9.79
C MET A 333 -7.20 4.26 10.21
N MET A 334 -8.10 3.91 9.31
CA MET A 334 -9.55 3.92 9.53
C MET A 334 -10.17 2.66 8.92
N ASN A 335 -11.10 2.05 9.64
CA ASN A 335 -11.88 0.92 9.17
C ASN A 335 -13.37 1.15 9.50
N ASP A 336 -14.25 0.37 8.90
CA ASP A 336 -15.71 0.43 9.06
C ASP A 336 -16.30 1.81 8.71
N LEU A 337 -15.71 2.47 7.72
CA LEU A 337 -16.20 3.76 7.22
C LEU A 337 -17.51 3.56 6.45
N SER A 338 -18.53 4.34 6.80
CA SER A 338 -19.72 4.45 5.96
C SER A 338 -19.34 4.93 4.56
N GLN A 339 -20.09 4.56 3.51
CA GLN A 339 -19.75 4.96 2.14
C GLN A 339 -19.60 6.49 1.98
N LYS A 340 -20.39 7.25 2.72
CA LYS A 340 -20.31 8.72 2.73
C LYS A 340 -18.99 9.18 3.35
N ASP A 341 -18.68 8.69 4.55
CA ASP A 341 -17.46 9.08 5.25
C ASP A 341 -16.22 8.60 4.52
N TYR A 342 -16.22 7.38 4.00
CA TYR A 342 -15.17 6.83 3.14
C TYR A 342 -14.85 7.78 1.97
N ASN A 343 -15.87 8.22 1.22
CA ASN A 343 -15.66 9.16 0.11
C ASN A 343 -15.17 10.53 0.59
N THR A 344 -15.68 11.02 1.72
CA THR A 344 -15.24 12.30 2.29
C THR A 344 -13.78 12.24 2.73
N ILE A 345 -13.38 11.20 3.47
CA ILE A 345 -12.00 11.02 3.95
C ILE A 345 -11.07 10.79 2.75
N LEU A 346 -11.40 9.89 1.83
CA LEU A 346 -10.58 9.59 0.66
C LEU A 346 -10.25 10.83 -0.17
N ASN A 347 -11.20 11.75 -0.33
CA ASN A 347 -10.99 12.99 -1.09
C ASN A 347 -10.15 14.04 -0.36
N ASN A 348 -9.94 13.91 0.96
CA ASN A 348 -9.25 14.91 1.78
C ASN A 348 -7.97 14.39 2.45
N ILE A 349 -7.76 13.08 2.50
CA ILE A 349 -6.67 12.45 3.26
C ILE A 349 -5.29 12.90 2.77
N ASP A 350 -5.07 12.96 1.46
CA ASP A 350 -3.75 13.31 0.94
C ASP A 350 -3.34 14.74 1.31
N GLN A 351 -4.25 15.70 1.10
CA GLN A 351 -4.01 17.08 1.47
C GLN A 351 -3.79 17.22 2.99
N PHE A 352 -4.58 16.52 3.81
CA PHE A 352 -4.42 16.54 5.26
C PHE A 352 -3.03 16.04 5.68
N MET A 353 -2.64 14.85 5.21
CA MET A 353 -1.36 14.22 5.57
C MET A 353 -0.17 15.07 5.09
N MET A 354 -0.21 15.60 3.86
CA MET A 354 0.83 16.50 3.35
C MET A 354 0.95 17.79 4.14
N ARG A 355 -0.16 18.39 4.58
CA ARG A 355 -0.13 19.62 5.39
C ARG A 355 0.40 19.38 6.79
N CYS A 356 0.11 18.22 7.40
CA CYS A 356 0.75 17.85 8.67
C CYS A 356 2.28 17.78 8.55
N ILE A 357 2.81 17.38 7.39
CA ILE A 357 4.26 17.34 7.13
C ILE A 357 4.80 18.76 6.86
N LEU A 358 4.21 19.49 5.91
CA LEU A 358 4.79 20.71 5.33
C LEU A 358 4.47 22.01 6.09
N ASP A 359 3.40 22.06 6.86
CA ASP A 359 2.89 23.29 7.49
C ASP A 359 2.86 23.11 9.02
N GLU A 360 3.91 23.61 9.69
CA GLU A 360 4.06 23.54 11.15
C GLU A 360 2.88 24.19 11.89
N ASN A 361 2.36 25.33 11.41
CA ASN A 361 1.21 25.99 12.04
C ASN A 361 -0.06 25.15 11.94
N PHE A 362 -0.27 24.49 10.78
CA PHE A 362 -1.36 23.55 10.61
C PHE A 362 -1.20 22.35 11.54
N ARG A 363 0.01 21.76 11.59
CA ARG A 363 0.34 20.65 12.48
C ARG A 363 0.08 21.00 13.94
N ASP A 364 0.57 22.14 14.43
CA ASP A 364 0.33 22.62 15.80
C ASP A 364 -1.16 22.75 16.12
N LYS A 365 -1.94 23.21 15.13
CA LYS A 365 -3.38 23.31 15.27
C LYS A 365 -4.04 21.93 15.37
N VAL A 366 -3.60 20.96 14.57
CA VAL A 366 -4.08 19.57 14.64
C VAL A 366 -3.74 18.96 16.00
N VAL A 367 -2.51 19.13 16.50
CA VAL A 367 -2.07 18.70 17.84
C VAL A 367 -2.97 19.28 18.91
N THR A 368 -3.23 20.59 18.88
CA THR A 368 -4.12 21.27 19.83
C THR A 368 -5.57 20.76 19.77
N MET A 369 -6.01 20.23 18.63
CA MET A 369 -7.38 19.74 18.47
C MET A 369 -7.53 18.30 18.98
N LEU A 370 -6.48 17.48 18.92
CA LEU A 370 -6.53 16.06 19.30
C LEU A 370 -5.94 15.74 20.67
N ASN A 371 -5.18 16.67 21.27
CA ASN A 371 -4.79 16.64 22.69
C ASN A 371 -5.79 17.44 23.53
#